data_AF-A0A847U6D5-F1
#
_entry.id   AF-A0A847U6D5-F1
#
_cell.length_a   1.000
_cell.length_b   1.000
_cell.length_c   1.000
_cell.angle_alpha   90.00
_cell.angle_beta   90.00
_cell.angle_gamma   90.00
#
_symmetry.space_group_name_H-M   'P 1'
#
loop_
_entity.id
_entity.type
_entity.pdbx_description
1 polymer ?
#
loop_
_entity_poly.entity_id
_entity_poly.type
_entity_poly.pdbx_seq_one_letter_code
_entity_poly.pdbx_strand_id
1 'polypeptide(L)'
;MIPDLVVVLGVVKIAALVLGAVVSLLAYRAYQRTQIEGLQYFAIGLLVITIGTFLVGVFHHLLGVPSVQGMLFESLIVCTGFLIMIYGLYGY
;
A
#
# COMPACT_ATOMS: atom_id res chain seq x y z
N MET A 1 6.31 -11.93 27.31
CA MET A 1 5.72 -12.92 26.39
C MET A 1 4.83 -12.15 25.40
N ILE A 2 5.44 -11.51 24.41
CA ILE A 2 4.80 -10.80 23.27
C ILE A 2 5.43 -11.20 21.89
N PRO A 3 6.42 -12.13 21.76
CA PRO A 3 7.05 -12.36 20.45
C PRO A 3 6.08 -12.95 19.41
N ASP A 4 5.05 -13.67 19.84
CA ASP A 4 4.10 -14.34 18.95
C ASP A 4 3.25 -13.34 18.15
N LEU A 5 2.80 -12.25 18.78
CA LEU A 5 1.99 -11.22 18.13
C LEU A 5 2.79 -10.45 17.08
N VAL A 6 4.07 -10.20 17.35
CA VAL A 6 4.99 -9.54 16.42
C VAL A 6 5.21 -10.40 15.18
N VAL A 7 5.44 -11.70 15.35
CA VAL A 7 5.61 -12.64 14.24
C VAL A 7 4.32 -12.72 13.40
N VAL A 8 3.16 -12.84 14.05
CA VAL A 8 1.87 -12.85 13.37
C VAL A 8 1.64 -11.55 12.59
N LEU A 9 1.94 -10.39 13.18
CA LEU A 9 1.84 -9.10 12.50
C LEU A 9 2.75 -9.05 11.25
N GLY A 10 3.99 -9.56 11.36
CA GLY A 10 4.93 -9.64 10.24
C GLY A 10 4.39 -10.50 9.10
N VAL A 11 3.86 -11.68 9.40
CA VAL A 11 3.24 -12.58 8.42
C VAL A 11 2.05 -11.90 7.74
N VAL A 12 1.18 -11.24 8.51
CA VAL A 12 0.02 -10.51 7.98
C VAL A 12 0.46 -9.34 7.08
N LYS A 13 1.50 -8.58 7.45
CA LYS A 13 2.03 -7.51 6.58
C LYS A 13 2.61 -8.03 5.27
N ILE A 14 3.32 -9.16 5.30
CA ILE A 14 3.86 -9.78 4.09
C ILE A 14 2.72 -10.27 3.19
N ALA A 15 1.70 -10.92 3.77
CA ALA A 15 0.51 -11.34 3.03
C ALA A 15 -0.21 -10.15 2.41
N ALA A 16 -0.41 -9.05 3.15
CA ALA A 16 -1.00 -7.83 2.64
C ALA A 16 -0.17 -7.21 1.50
N LEU A 17 1.17 -7.20 1.62
CA LEU A 17 2.07 -6.72 0.58
C LEU A 17 1.92 -7.55 -0.71
N VAL A 18 1.93 -8.88 -0.59
CA VAL A 18 1.77 -9.80 -1.74
C VAL A 18 0.42 -9.60 -2.40
N LEU A 19 -0.66 -9.55 -1.61
CA LEU A 19 -2.02 -9.34 -2.12
C LEU A 19 -2.16 -7.97 -2.79
N GLY A 20 -1.67 -6.90 -2.17
CA GLY A 20 -1.68 -5.55 -2.75
C GLY A 20 -0.91 -5.47 -4.06
N ALA A 21 0.26 -6.12 -4.14
CA ALA A 21 1.03 -6.22 -5.37
C ALA A 21 0.29 -7.01 -6.47
N VAL A 22 -0.34 -8.13 -6.11
CA VAL A 22 -1.15 -8.93 -7.05
C VAL A 22 -2.32 -8.11 -7.58
N VAL A 23 -3.06 -7.41 -6.72
CA VAL A 23 -4.19 -6.58 -7.14
C VAL A 23 -3.71 -5.42 -8.02
N SER A 24 -2.58 -4.79 -7.70
CA SER A 24 -1.99 -3.73 -8.54
C SER A 24 -1.61 -4.27 -9.94
N LEU A 25 -1.00 -5.45 -10.01
CA LEU A 25 -0.69 -6.12 -11.28
C LEU A 25 -1.94 -6.50 -12.07
N LEU A 26 -3.00 -6.96 -11.39
CA LEU A 26 -4.27 -7.28 -12.05
C LEU A 26 -4.96 -6.03 -12.59
N ALA A 27 -4.95 -4.93 -11.84
CA ALA A 27 -5.46 -3.64 -12.30
C ALA A 27 -4.69 -3.12 -13.52
N TYR A 28 -3.35 -3.25 -13.50
CA TYR A 28 -2.51 -2.90 -14.65
C TYR A 28 -2.76 -3.80 -15.87
N ARG A 29 -2.92 -5.11 -15.68
CA ARG A 29 -3.30 -6.04 -16.76
C ARG A 29 -4.69 -5.76 -17.31
N ALA A 30 -5.63 -5.40 -16.45
CA ALA A 30 -6.97 -5.01 -16.88
C ALA A 30 -6.93 -3.72 -17.69
N TYR A 31 -6.10 -2.74 -17.29
CA TYR A 31 -5.87 -1.52 -18.07
C TYR A 31 -5.40 -1.84 -19.50
N GLN A 32 -4.44 -2.75 -19.64
CA GLN A 32 -3.97 -3.17 -20.97
C GLN A 32 -5.08 -3.80 -21.83
N ARG A 33 -6.05 -4.48 -21.21
CA ARG A 33 -7.15 -5.17 -21.92
C ARG A 33 -8.33 -4.28 -22.25
N THR A 34 -8.68 -3.32 -21.40
CA THR A 34 -9.87 -2.49 -21.59
C THR A 34 -9.57 -1.10 -22.13
N GLN A 35 -8.31 -0.66 -22.14
CA GLN A 35 -7.89 0.70 -22.54
C GLN A 35 -8.59 1.82 -21.73
N ILE A 36 -9.16 1.50 -20.57
CA ILE A 36 -9.75 2.48 -19.66
C ILE A 36 -8.61 3.16 -18.91
N GLU A 37 -8.17 4.33 -19.35
CA GLU A 37 -7.01 5.02 -18.75
C GLU A 37 -7.16 5.32 -17.26
N GLY A 38 -8.37 5.37 -16.70
CA GLY A 38 -8.55 5.49 -15.24
C GLY A 38 -7.97 4.32 -14.42
N LEU A 39 -7.86 3.13 -15.03
CA LEU A 39 -7.45 1.91 -14.33
C LEU A 39 -5.93 1.84 -14.11
N GLN A 40 -5.14 2.55 -14.93
CA GLN A 40 -3.69 2.65 -14.75
C GLN A 40 -3.33 3.43 -13.48
N TYR A 41 -4.05 4.52 -13.21
CA TYR A 41 -3.83 5.36 -12.04
C TYR A 41 -4.30 4.68 -10.75
N PHE A 42 -5.36 3.87 -10.83
CA PHE A 42 -5.76 2.97 -9.75
C PHE A 42 -4.64 1.98 -9.42
N ALA A 43 -4.05 1.34 -10.45
CA ALA A 43 -2.95 0.39 -10.27
C ALA A 43 -1.73 1.06 -9.62
N ILE A 44 -1.35 2.26 -10.07
CA ILE A 44 -0.23 3.05 -9.52
C ILE A 44 -0.51 3.47 -8.08
N GLY A 45 -1.69 4.03 -7.81
CA GLY A 45 -2.07 4.46 -6.46
C GLY A 45 -2.05 3.30 -5.46
N LEU A 46 -2.58 2.13 -5.85
CA LEU A 46 -2.54 0.93 -5.03
C LEU A 46 -1.10 0.43 -4.79
N LEU A 47 -0.24 0.52 -5.81
CA LEU A 47 1.17 0.13 -5.71
C LEU A 47 1.92 1.03 -4.71
N VAL A 48 1.68 2.35 -4.79
CA VAL A 48 2.24 3.35 -3.86
C VAL A 48 1.79 3.09 -2.43
N ILE A 49 0.51 2.84 -2.20
CA ILE A 49 -0.01 2.50 -0.85
C ILE A 49 0.67 1.23 -0.33
N THR A 50 0.70 0.18 -1.15
CA THR A 50 1.21 -1.13 -0.74
C THR A 50 2.70 -1.07 -0.38
N ILE A 51 3.53 -0.45 -1.24
CA ILE A 51 4.96 -0.31 -0.98
C ILE A 51 5.21 0.66 0.19
N GLY A 52 4.55 1.82 0.20
CA GLY A 52 4.81 2.84 1.20
C GLY A 52 4.43 2.41 2.62
N THR A 53 3.26 1.77 2.80
CA THR A 53 2.83 1.24 4.10
C THR A 53 3.74 0.11 4.59
N PHE A 54 4.26 -0.72 3.69
CA PHE A 54 5.24 -1.74 4.03
C PHE A 54 6.57 -1.12 4.45
N LEU A 55 7.10 -0.17 3.67
CA LEU A 55 8.36 0.50 3.96
C LEU A 55 8.34 1.24 5.31
N VAL A 56 7.24 1.95 5.61
CA VAL A 56 7.04 2.62 6.89
C VAL A 56 7.02 1.63 8.05
N GLY A 57 6.30 0.51 7.93
CA GLY A 57 6.27 -0.47 9.01
C GLY A 57 7.56 -1.27 9.19
N VAL A 58 8.33 -1.51 8.12
CA VAL A 58 9.66 -2.13 8.23
C VAL A 58 10.62 -1.18 8.94
N PHE A 59 10.60 0.11 8.59
CA PHE A 59 11.37 1.13 9.29
C PHE A 59 10.96 1.24 10.77
N HIS A 60 9.67 1.19 11.05
CA HIS A 60 9.13 1.27 12.40
C HIS A 60 9.59 0.09 13.28
N HIS A 61 9.59 -1.13 12.71
CA HIS A 61 9.97 -2.34 13.43
C HIS A 61 11.48 -2.47 13.71
N LEU A 62 12.33 -1.90 12.85
CA LEU A 62 13.79 -2.00 12.97
C LEU A 62 14.42 -0.87 13.82
N LEU A 63 13.76 0.28 13.99
CA LEU A 63 14.34 1.48 14.60
C LEU A 63 13.79 1.88 15.98
N GLY A 64 12.77 1.19 16.51
CA GLY A 64 12.24 1.49 17.86
C GLY A 64 11.65 2.90 18.02
N VAL A 65 11.18 3.50 16.91
CA VAL A 65 10.60 4.84 16.87
C VAL A 65 9.23 4.83 17.57
N PRO A 66 8.84 5.86 18.33
CA PRO A 66 7.50 5.92 18.95
C PRO A 66 6.36 5.68 17.94
N SER A 67 5.48 4.72 18.25
CA SER A 67 4.39 4.20 17.40
C SER A 67 3.51 5.25 16.74
N VAL A 68 3.36 6.41 17.39
CA VAL A 68 2.50 7.49 16.91
C VAL A 68 3.06 8.12 15.62
N GLN A 69 4.37 8.33 15.53
CA GLN A 69 4.97 8.99 14.37
C GLN A 69 4.95 8.08 13.14
N GLY A 70 5.19 6.78 13.32
CA GLY A 70 5.06 5.78 12.26
C GLY A 70 3.63 5.68 11.71
N MET A 71 2.63 5.64 12.60
CA MET A 71 1.21 5.63 12.20
C MET A 71 0.81 6.88 11.44
N LEU A 72 1.33 8.06 11.80
CA LEU A 72 1.09 9.30 11.05
C LEU A 72 1.66 9.22 9.64
N PHE A 73 2.91 8.77 9.47
CA PHE A 73 3.51 8.60 8.14
C PHE A 73 2.80 7.55 7.29
N GLU A 74 2.42 6.42 7.88
CA GLU A 74 1.64 5.38 7.22
C GLU A 74 0.32 5.97 6.71
N SER A 75 -0.39 6.70 7.57
CA SER A 75 -1.66 7.34 7.22
C SER A 75 -1.51 8.38 6.11
N LEU A 76 -0.44 9.18 6.13
CA LEU A 76 -0.14 10.15 5.06
C LEU A 76 0.07 9.45 3.72
N ILE A 77 0.85 8.37 3.68
CA ILE A 77 1.07 7.57 2.47
C ILE A 77 -0.24 7.01 1.94
N VAL A 78 -1.08 6.46 2.83
CA VAL A 78 -2.41 5.95 2.44
C VAL A 78 -3.27 7.06 1.86
N CYS A 79 -3.31 8.24 2.50
CA CYS A 79 -4.03 9.40 1.98
C CYS A 79 -3.52 9.84 0.60
N THR A 80 -2.21 9.96 0.40
CA THR A 80 -1.62 10.32 -0.89
C THR A 80 -1.95 9.28 -1.97
N GLY A 81 -1.88 8.00 -1.64
CA GLY A 81 -2.26 6.94 -2.54
C GLY A 81 -3.73 6.99 -2.96
N PHE A 82 -4.64 7.24 -2.01
CA PHE A 82 -6.05 7.44 -2.34
C PHE A 82 -6.28 8.68 -3.21
N LEU A 83 -5.58 9.79 -2.97
CA LEU A 83 -5.65 10.96 -3.84
C LEU A 83 -5.25 10.60 -5.28
N ILE A 84 -4.16 9.85 -5.47
CA ILE A 84 -3.73 9.38 -6.80
C ILE A 84 -4.83 8.53 -7.45
N MET A 85 -5.45 7.62 -6.70
CA MET A 85 -6.56 6.80 -7.21
C MET A 85 -7.77 7.65 -7.62
N ILE A 86 -8.13 8.67 -6.82
CA ILE A 86 -9.24 9.58 -7.09
C ILE A 86 -8.96 10.42 -8.34
N TYR A 87 -7.77 11.03 -8.45
CA TYR A 87 -7.38 11.77 -9.64
C TYR A 87 -7.39 10.90 -10.90
N GLY A 88 -6.96 9.65 -10.74
CA GLY A 88 -7.03 8.64 -11.79
C GLY A 88 -8.42 8.39 -12.33
N LEU A 89 -9.41 8.33 -11.42
CA LEU A 89 -10.80 8.06 -11.77
C LEU A 89 -11.56 9.30 -12.24
N TYR A 90 -11.21 10.48 -11.72
CA TYR A 90 -11.85 11.75 -12.07
C TYR A 90 -11.26 12.40 -13.33
N GLY A 91 -10.04 12.02 -13.72
CA GLY A 91 -9.41 12.49 -14.97
C GLY A 91 -10.04 11.92 -16.26
N TYR A 92 -11.19 11.26 -16.16
CA TYR A 92 -12.00 10.63 -17.22
C TYR A 92 -13.45 11.11 -17.14
#